data_AF-A0A3E0MNL8-F1
#
_entry.id   AF-A0A3E0MNL8-F1
#
_cell.length_a   1.000
_cell.length_b   1.000
_cell.length_c   1.000
_cell.angle_alpha   90.00
_cell.angle_beta   90.00
_cell.angle_gamma   90.00
#
_symmetry.space_group_name_H-M   'P 1'
#
loop_
_entity.id
_entity.type
_entity.pdbx_description
1 polymer ?
#
loop_
_entity_poly.entity_id
_entity_poly.type
_entity_poly.pdbx_seq_one_letter_code
_entity_poly.pdbx_strand_id
1 'polypeptide(L)'
;MSHTPPKSSKFSQMPGKILSHPETGEDLLFSAPNFRKGNSSFLKSRGLQLLNALAALKVQVVGSFWLPGMHLFTPEKLEEMRNIPGVPDYSLFVGTSDAPVAERNWYSFKGDPLMVVENRWETVEEYVASFKKKYRARYRKAMDLNERVETYYVSSERDFQECCEMFQATLAPKVAALPDNLSVLLEGFGHWFGDSYQVLAAQEDGQIVGFIGFLKDGDVLRAMHYGALDEAPDGLYSLLMFEVIHRGIQGGFAEINLGRTATEIKSTYGAKARENYFSFYTNKPVIKMILKVAHKRYRPKSYTLRSPFKAT
;
A
#
# COMPACT_ATOMS: atom_id res chain seq x y z
N MET A 1 -11.07 7.81 14.84
CA MET A 1 -10.08 7.43 15.88
C MET A 1 -8.70 7.62 15.26
N SER A 2 -7.80 8.28 15.97
CA SER A 2 -6.45 8.61 15.48
C SER A 2 -5.66 7.31 15.28
N HIS A 3 -5.47 6.89 14.02
CA HIS A 3 -4.51 5.87 13.66
C HIS A 3 -3.11 6.42 13.99
N THR A 4 -2.64 6.11 15.19
CA THR A 4 -1.30 6.46 15.63
C THR A 4 -0.35 5.56 14.86
N PRO A 5 0.68 6.08 14.17
CA PRO A 5 1.65 5.25 13.48
C PRO A 5 2.29 4.25 14.46
N PRO A 6 2.68 3.05 14.00
CA PRO A 6 3.14 1.98 14.88
C PRO A 6 4.31 2.47 15.75
N LYS A 7 4.22 2.31 17.08
CA LYS A 7 5.32 2.59 18.02
C LYS A 7 6.46 1.57 17.89
N SER A 8 6.94 1.32 16.68
CA SER A 8 8.17 0.55 16.48
C SER A 8 9.36 1.53 16.54
N SER A 9 10.33 1.22 17.38
CA SER A 9 11.54 2.01 17.67
C SER A 9 12.51 2.17 16.48
N LYS A 10 12.06 1.90 15.26
CA LYS A 10 12.87 1.78 14.04
C LYS A 10 12.45 2.73 12.91
N PHE A 11 11.51 3.65 13.15
CA PHE A 11 11.23 4.75 12.21
C PHE A 11 12.51 5.52 11.82
N SER A 12 13.51 5.55 12.71
CA SER A 12 14.82 6.18 12.50
C SER A 12 15.64 5.59 11.34
N GLN A 13 15.32 4.38 10.89
CA GLN A 13 16.00 3.70 9.78
C GLN A 13 15.31 3.91 8.42
N MET A 14 14.12 4.53 8.42
CA MET A 14 13.40 4.82 7.18
C MET A 14 13.98 6.06 6.48
N PRO A 15 14.04 6.08 5.14
CA PRO A 15 14.44 7.28 4.40
C PRO A 15 13.48 8.45 4.67
N GLY A 16 13.96 9.47 5.38
CA GLY A 16 13.17 10.66 5.72
C GLY A 16 13.68 11.35 6.98
N LYS A 17 12.96 12.39 7.38
CA LYS A 17 13.15 13.12 8.63
C LYS A 17 11.96 12.84 9.54
N ILE A 18 12.21 12.50 10.79
CA ILE A 18 11.15 12.42 11.80
C ILE A 18 11.03 13.79 12.45
N LEU A 19 9.81 14.30 12.55
CA LEU A 19 9.47 15.51 13.29
C LEU A 19 8.39 15.18 14.29
N SER A 20 8.54 15.64 15.53
CA SER A 20 7.50 15.47 16.54
C SER A 20 6.50 16.63 16.43
N HIS A 21 5.22 16.30 16.47
CA HIS A 21 4.15 17.27 16.47
C HIS A 21 4.24 18.14 17.75
N PRO A 22 4.21 19.48 17.65
CA PRO A 22 4.47 20.36 18.79
C PRO A 22 3.43 20.23 19.90
N GLU A 23 2.16 20.01 19.55
CA GLU A 23 1.08 19.88 20.54
C GLU A 23 0.85 18.44 21.03
N THR A 24 0.78 17.47 20.13
CA THR A 24 0.45 16.08 20.47
C THR A 24 1.67 15.23 20.83
N GLY A 25 2.88 15.67 20.50
CA GLY A 25 4.10 14.87 20.62
C GLY A 25 4.19 13.67 19.68
N GLU A 26 3.26 13.55 18.71
CA GLU A 26 3.23 12.46 17.73
C GLU A 26 4.43 12.54 16.78
N ASP A 27 5.17 11.44 16.62
CA ASP A 27 6.27 11.36 15.65
C ASP A 27 5.74 11.17 14.23
N LEU A 28 6.13 12.09 13.35
CA LEU A 28 5.69 12.15 11.97
C LEU A 28 6.88 11.96 11.03
N LEU A 29 6.76 10.98 10.16
CA LEU A 29 7.74 10.75 9.09
C LEU A 29 7.51 11.76 7.97
N PHE A 30 8.57 12.46 7.57
CA PHE A 30 8.59 13.34 6.41
C PHE A 30 9.61 12.81 5.39
N SER A 31 9.15 12.36 4.23
CA SER A 31 10.02 11.78 3.19
C SER A 31 9.96 12.55 1.87
N ALA A 32 10.95 12.34 1.01
CA ALA A 32 10.97 12.86 -0.35
C ALA A 32 11.08 11.69 -1.33
N PRO A 33 10.32 11.69 -2.45
CA PRO A 33 10.47 10.68 -3.48
C PRO A 33 11.83 10.80 -4.17
N ASN A 34 12.47 9.66 -4.43
CA ASN A 34 13.60 9.58 -5.34
C ASN A 34 13.07 9.33 -6.75
N PHE A 35 13.05 10.35 -7.61
CA PHE A 35 12.67 10.19 -9.01
C PHE A 35 13.84 9.63 -9.81
N ARG A 36 13.58 8.60 -10.62
CA ARG A 36 14.54 8.04 -11.58
C ARG A 36 14.98 9.16 -12.54
N LYS A 37 16.29 9.45 -12.60
CA LYS A 37 16.85 10.24 -13.69
C LYS A 37 16.72 9.37 -14.95
N GLY A 38 15.85 9.76 -15.89
CA GLY A 38 15.64 8.99 -17.12
C GLY A 38 16.96 8.72 -17.85
N ASN A 39 17.11 7.51 -18.40
CA ASN A 39 18.28 7.12 -19.20
C ASN A 39 18.53 8.15 -20.31
N SER A 40 19.77 8.62 -20.36
CA SER A 40 20.26 9.69 -21.24
C SER A 40 20.42 9.30 -22.71
N SER A 41 19.62 8.37 -23.26
CA SER A 41 19.76 7.94 -24.67
C SER A 41 18.58 8.26 -25.60
N PHE A 42 17.51 8.88 -25.10
CA PHE A 42 16.44 9.45 -25.94
C PHE A 42 16.39 10.97 -25.79
N LEU A 43 17.40 11.67 -26.31
CA LEU A 43 17.68 13.07 -25.97
C LEU A 43 17.77 13.99 -27.18
N LYS A 44 16.68 14.67 -27.58
CA LYS A 44 16.68 16.02 -28.21
C LYS A 44 15.26 16.65 -28.22
N SER A 45 14.70 17.14 -27.10
CA SER A 45 13.56 18.08 -27.17
C SER A 45 13.32 18.89 -25.89
N ARG A 46 12.58 20.01 -26.03
CA ARG A 46 12.11 20.93 -24.96
C ARG A 46 11.43 20.23 -23.75
N GLY A 47 11.03 18.97 -23.88
CA GLY A 47 10.54 18.15 -22.77
C GLY A 47 11.56 17.93 -21.64
N LEU A 48 12.87 17.98 -21.95
CA LEU A 48 13.94 17.79 -20.95
C LEU A 48 13.96 18.90 -19.88
N GLN A 49 13.70 20.15 -20.27
CA GLN A 49 13.64 21.26 -19.30
C GLN A 49 12.45 21.13 -18.37
N LEU A 50 11.29 20.67 -18.89
CA LEU A 50 10.11 20.42 -18.08
C LEU A 50 10.32 19.23 -17.13
N LEU A 51 10.91 18.13 -17.60
CA LEU A 51 11.22 16.96 -16.77
C LEU A 51 12.29 17.26 -15.73
N ASN A 52 13.36 17.99 -16.07
CA ASN A 52 14.35 18.44 -15.10
C ASN A 52 13.77 19.43 -14.09
N ALA A 53 12.84 20.29 -14.49
CA ALA A 53 12.13 21.19 -13.57
C ALA A 53 11.18 20.43 -12.62
N LEU A 54 10.55 19.36 -13.11
CA LEU A 54 9.74 18.45 -12.28
C LEU A 54 10.61 17.58 -11.36
N ALA A 55 11.80 17.17 -11.79
CA ALA A 55 12.77 16.45 -10.96
C ALA A 55 13.44 17.37 -9.93
N ALA A 56 13.58 18.67 -10.22
CA ALA A 56 14.03 19.70 -9.29
C ALA A 56 12.94 20.19 -8.32
N LEU A 57 11.72 19.64 -8.44
CA LEU A 57 10.60 19.99 -7.58
C LEU A 57 10.86 19.42 -6.19
N LYS A 58 11.03 20.30 -5.20
CA LYS A 58 11.10 19.91 -3.79
C LYS A 58 9.74 19.34 -3.36
N VAL A 59 9.54 18.04 -3.52
CA VAL A 59 8.36 17.31 -3.06
C VAL A 59 8.61 16.88 -1.62
N GLN A 60 7.72 17.27 -0.72
CA GLN A 60 7.70 16.82 0.65
C GLN A 60 6.45 15.99 0.89
N VAL A 61 6.63 14.78 1.40
CA VAL A 61 5.55 13.88 1.78
C VAL A 61 5.47 13.83 3.29
N VAL A 62 4.26 13.89 3.84
CA VAL A 62 4.00 13.43 5.21
C VAL A 62 3.59 11.95 5.15
N GLY A 63 4.38 11.12 5.82
CA GLY A 63 4.48 9.68 5.62
C GLY A 63 5.54 9.31 4.57
N SER A 64 5.30 8.19 3.89
CA SER A 64 6.21 7.63 2.90
C SER A 64 5.46 7.07 1.69
N PHE A 65 5.95 7.37 0.48
CA PHE A 65 5.48 6.71 -0.74
C PHE A 65 5.75 5.19 -0.72
N TRP A 66 6.75 4.76 0.07
CA TRP A 66 7.10 3.36 0.29
C TRP A 66 6.10 2.62 1.18
N LEU A 67 5.26 3.36 1.90
CA LEU A 67 4.31 2.83 2.89
C LEU A 67 2.85 3.16 2.50
N PRO A 68 2.37 2.71 1.32
CA PRO A 68 1.04 3.06 0.86
C PRO A 68 -0.04 2.54 1.83
N GLY A 69 -0.95 3.42 2.23
CA GLY A 69 -2.09 3.06 3.10
C GLY A 69 -1.75 2.90 4.58
N MET A 70 -0.49 3.10 4.99
CA MET A 70 -0.08 3.14 6.39
C MET A 70 -0.33 4.51 7.03
N HIS A 71 -0.14 5.57 6.25
CA HIS A 71 -0.37 6.94 6.68
C HIS A 71 -1.65 7.44 6.03
N LEU A 72 -2.72 7.52 6.82
CA LEU A 72 -4.01 8.07 6.41
C LEU A 72 -4.45 9.09 7.46
N PHE A 73 -4.58 10.34 7.04
CA PHE A 73 -4.85 11.46 7.93
C PHE A 73 -6.22 12.07 7.65
N THR A 74 -6.77 12.82 8.62
CA THR A 74 -7.93 13.67 8.31
C THR A 74 -7.47 14.92 7.55
N PRO A 75 -8.35 15.61 6.81
CA PRO A 75 -8.01 16.87 6.16
C PRO A 75 -7.41 17.92 7.09
N GLU A 76 -7.95 18.02 8.31
CA GLU A 76 -7.52 19.00 9.32
C GLU A 76 -6.10 18.70 9.79
N LYS A 77 -5.81 17.43 10.08
CA LYS A 77 -4.46 16.99 10.45
C LYS A 77 -3.44 17.27 9.35
N LEU A 78 -3.78 17.04 8.08
CA LEU A 78 -2.87 17.35 6.97
C LEU A 78 -2.53 18.84 6.87
N GLU A 79 -3.52 19.70 7.10
CA GLU A 79 -3.32 21.14 7.07
C GLU A 79 -2.47 21.63 8.25
N GLU A 80 -2.64 21.04 9.42
CA GLU A 80 -1.80 21.30 10.59
C GLU A 80 -0.35 20.86 10.35
N MET A 81 -0.14 19.64 9.87
CA MET A 81 1.19 19.04 9.65
C MET A 81 2.07 19.84 8.68
N ARG A 82 1.45 20.58 7.77
CA ARG A 82 2.11 21.49 6.84
C ARG A 82 2.87 22.63 7.55
N ASN A 83 2.39 23.03 8.73
CA ASN A 83 2.89 24.19 9.46
C ASN A 83 3.77 23.78 10.66
N ILE A 84 4.11 22.50 10.80
CA ILE A 84 4.98 22.01 11.88
C ILE A 84 6.38 22.63 11.76
N PRO A 85 6.95 23.17 12.85
CA PRO A 85 8.32 23.67 12.85
C PRO A 85 9.33 22.63 12.39
N GLY A 86 10.21 23.01 11.46
CA GLY A 86 11.27 22.14 10.96
C GLY A 86 10.90 21.27 9.76
N VAL A 87 9.66 21.37 9.25
CA VAL A 87 9.27 20.86 7.92
C VAL A 87 10.10 21.60 6.86
N PRO A 88 10.81 20.89 5.96
CA PRO A 88 11.64 21.53 4.94
C PRO A 88 10.84 22.41 3.97
N ASP A 89 11.47 23.46 3.45
CA ASP A 89 10.89 24.24 2.35
C ASP A 89 10.57 23.37 1.14
N TYR A 90 9.28 23.29 0.79
CA TYR A 90 8.79 22.48 -0.31
C TYR A 90 8.12 23.34 -1.40
N SER A 91 8.18 22.82 -2.63
CA SER A 91 7.38 23.32 -3.74
C SER A 91 6.02 22.62 -3.82
N LEU A 92 5.95 21.38 -3.31
CA LEU A 92 4.75 20.55 -3.29
C LEU A 92 4.74 19.72 -2.01
N PHE A 93 3.68 19.85 -1.22
CA PHE A 93 3.43 19.01 -0.07
C PHE A 93 2.40 17.94 -0.43
N VAL A 94 2.61 16.71 0.02
CA VAL A 94 1.80 15.55 -0.34
C VAL A 94 1.45 14.77 0.93
N GLY A 95 0.17 14.43 1.08
CA GLY A 95 -0.31 13.53 2.11
C GLY A 95 -1.41 12.62 1.56
N THR A 96 -1.73 11.56 2.29
CA THR A 96 -2.92 10.75 2.00
C THR A 96 -3.98 11.05 3.06
N SER A 97 -5.20 11.35 2.64
CA SER A 97 -6.32 11.64 3.54
C SER A 97 -7.52 10.72 3.32
N ASP A 98 -8.34 10.57 4.36
CA ASP A 98 -9.60 9.81 4.32
C ASP A 98 -10.73 10.55 3.57
N ALA A 99 -10.64 11.88 3.49
CA ALA A 99 -11.55 12.76 2.78
C ALA A 99 -10.79 13.79 1.91
N PRO A 100 -11.44 14.42 0.91
CA PRO A 100 -10.80 15.47 0.13
C PRO A 100 -10.58 16.72 0.99
N VAL A 101 -9.38 17.30 0.91
CA VAL A 101 -9.06 18.57 1.58
C VAL A 101 -9.68 19.73 0.79
N ALA A 102 -10.60 20.46 1.42
CA ALA A 102 -11.36 21.55 0.81
C ALA A 102 -10.70 22.94 0.95
N GLU A 103 -9.49 23.00 1.49
CA GLU A 103 -8.78 24.25 1.79
C GLU A 103 -8.12 24.89 0.58
N ARG A 104 -7.82 26.19 0.70
CA ARG A 104 -7.18 26.95 -0.38
C ARG A 104 -5.83 26.33 -0.75
N ASN A 105 -5.58 26.21 -2.05
CA ASN A 105 -4.36 25.66 -2.64
C ASN A 105 -4.16 24.14 -2.47
N TRP A 106 -5.14 23.44 -1.92
CA TRP A 106 -5.19 21.99 -1.94
C TRP A 106 -5.88 21.44 -3.19
N TYR A 107 -5.41 20.26 -3.61
CA TYR A 107 -5.99 19.47 -4.69
C TYR A 107 -5.97 18.01 -4.27
N SER A 108 -7.16 17.40 -4.17
CA SER A 108 -7.30 16.03 -3.69
C SER A 108 -7.75 15.12 -4.83
N PHE A 109 -7.07 13.98 -4.99
CA PHE A 109 -7.34 13.00 -6.04
C PHE A 109 -7.75 11.69 -5.38
N LYS A 110 -8.98 11.26 -5.62
CA LYS A 110 -9.51 10.00 -5.08
C LYS A 110 -8.65 8.84 -5.56
N GLY A 111 -8.01 8.11 -4.65
CA GLY A 111 -7.24 6.92 -4.99
C GLY A 111 -8.12 5.68 -5.14
N ASP A 112 -7.51 4.57 -5.53
CA ASP A 112 -8.15 3.26 -5.37
C ASP A 112 -8.37 3.01 -3.86
N PRO A 113 -9.56 2.51 -3.47
CA PRO A 113 -9.94 2.39 -2.07
C PRO A 113 -9.07 1.37 -1.34
N LEU A 114 -8.87 1.56 -0.04
CA LEU A 114 -8.33 0.52 0.83
C LEU A 114 -9.40 -0.55 1.00
N MET A 115 -9.05 -1.82 0.77
CA MET A 115 -9.98 -2.94 0.90
C MET A 115 -9.77 -3.60 2.25
N VAL A 116 -10.71 -3.38 3.17
CA VAL A 116 -10.56 -3.80 4.57
C VAL A 116 -11.63 -4.82 4.95
N VAL A 117 -11.20 -5.96 5.48
CA VAL A 117 -12.08 -6.90 6.18
C VAL A 117 -12.10 -6.50 7.65
N GLU A 118 -13.27 -6.11 8.14
CA GLU A 118 -13.50 -5.90 9.58
C GLU A 118 -13.62 -7.27 10.24
N ASN A 119 -12.71 -7.57 11.16
CA ASN A 119 -12.75 -8.84 11.86
C ASN A 119 -13.83 -8.81 12.95
N ARG A 120 -14.71 -9.80 12.90
CA ARG A 120 -15.81 -10.00 13.85
C ARG A 120 -15.99 -11.49 14.18
N TRP A 121 -14.98 -12.28 13.86
CA TRP A 121 -14.97 -13.72 13.98
C TRP A 121 -13.84 -14.13 14.90
N GLU A 122 -14.09 -15.11 15.76
CA GLU A 122 -13.05 -15.69 16.63
C GLU A 122 -12.31 -16.81 15.89
N THR A 123 -12.96 -17.41 14.87
CA THR A 123 -12.42 -18.55 14.13
C THR A 123 -12.60 -18.39 12.62
N VAL A 124 -11.73 -19.05 11.84
CA VAL A 124 -11.82 -19.08 10.37
C VAL A 124 -13.11 -19.76 9.93
N GLU A 125 -13.57 -20.77 10.68
CA GLU A 125 -14.79 -21.52 10.43
C GLU A 125 -16.02 -20.60 10.46
N GLU A 126 -16.11 -19.69 11.43
CA GLU A 126 -17.19 -18.70 11.52
C GLU A 126 -17.17 -17.73 10.32
N TYR A 127 -15.99 -17.26 9.94
CA TYR A 127 -15.79 -16.44 8.74
C TYR A 127 -16.29 -17.17 7.49
N VAL A 128 -15.90 -18.43 7.30
CA VAL A 128 -16.34 -19.26 6.17
C VAL A 128 -17.85 -19.55 6.21
N ALA A 129 -18.42 -19.75 7.40
CA ALA A 129 -19.84 -19.99 7.61
C ALA A 129 -20.70 -18.77 7.25
N SER A 130 -20.16 -17.56 7.39
CA SER A 130 -20.84 -16.30 7.09
C SER A 130 -21.05 -16.07 5.59
N PHE A 131 -20.27 -16.71 4.70
CA PHE A 131 -20.42 -16.57 3.25
C PHE A 131 -21.72 -17.15 2.70
N LYS A 132 -22.27 -16.48 1.68
CA LYS A 132 -23.28 -17.07 0.76
C LYS A 132 -22.65 -18.22 -0.05
N LYS A 133 -23.48 -19.18 -0.47
CA LYS A 133 -23.06 -20.42 -1.16
C LYS A 133 -22.03 -20.19 -2.28
N LYS A 134 -22.28 -19.22 -3.17
CA LYS A 134 -21.37 -18.87 -4.29
C LYS A 134 -19.96 -18.49 -3.82
N TYR A 135 -19.85 -17.66 -2.79
CA TYR A 135 -18.56 -17.17 -2.31
C TYR A 135 -17.86 -18.19 -1.42
N ARG A 136 -18.62 -19.00 -0.69
CA ARG A 136 -18.06 -20.17 0.01
C ARG A 136 -17.44 -21.18 -0.96
N ALA A 137 -18.07 -21.41 -2.12
CA ALA A 137 -17.50 -22.25 -3.16
C ALA A 137 -16.21 -21.66 -3.75
N ARG A 138 -16.15 -20.33 -3.92
CA ARG A 138 -14.91 -19.63 -4.33
C ARG A 138 -13.80 -19.78 -3.28
N TYR A 139 -14.12 -19.62 -2.00
CA TYR A 139 -13.19 -19.85 -0.90
C TYR A 139 -12.62 -21.27 -0.96
N ARG A 140 -13.50 -22.29 -1.03
CA ARG A 140 -13.09 -23.70 -1.14
C ARG A 140 -12.14 -23.93 -2.31
N LYS A 141 -12.52 -23.48 -3.52
CA LYS A 141 -11.64 -23.59 -4.70
C LYS A 141 -10.26 -22.97 -4.49
N ALA A 142 -10.16 -21.86 -3.76
CA ALA A 142 -8.86 -21.26 -3.44
C ALA A 142 -8.07 -22.09 -2.44
N MET A 143 -8.73 -22.70 -1.46
CA MET A 143 -8.09 -23.58 -0.46
C MET A 143 -7.73 -24.95 -1.01
N ASP A 144 -8.48 -25.47 -1.99
CA ASP A 144 -8.17 -26.74 -2.67
C ASP A 144 -6.81 -26.67 -3.40
N LEU A 145 -6.29 -25.47 -3.69
CA LEU A 145 -4.92 -25.30 -4.21
C LEU A 145 -3.85 -25.79 -3.23
N ASN A 146 -4.14 -25.86 -1.93
CA ASN A 146 -3.19 -26.39 -0.93
C ASN A 146 -2.87 -27.88 -1.15
N GLU A 147 -3.63 -28.60 -1.98
CA GLU A 147 -3.30 -29.99 -2.36
C GLU A 147 -2.03 -30.09 -3.20
N ARG A 148 -1.63 -29.01 -3.89
CA ARG A 148 -0.45 -28.96 -4.77
C ARG A 148 0.48 -27.79 -4.50
N VAL A 149 -0.02 -26.71 -3.89
CA VAL A 149 0.74 -25.53 -3.50
C VAL A 149 0.96 -25.56 -2.00
N GLU A 150 2.22 -25.67 -1.57
CA GLU A 150 2.58 -25.52 -0.16
C GLU A 150 2.84 -24.05 0.15
N THR A 151 2.31 -23.54 1.26
CA THR A 151 2.65 -22.19 1.75
C THR A 151 3.51 -22.27 3.01
N TYR A 152 4.56 -21.46 3.05
CA TYR A 152 5.50 -21.45 4.18
C TYR A 152 6.08 -20.06 4.42
N TYR A 153 6.48 -19.81 5.67
CA TYR A 153 7.16 -18.57 6.04
C TYR A 153 8.58 -18.58 5.48
N VAL A 154 8.91 -17.53 4.72
CA VAL A 154 10.25 -17.34 4.20
C VAL A 154 11.19 -17.01 5.36
N SER A 155 12.18 -17.86 5.58
CA SER A 155 13.23 -17.67 6.59
C SER A 155 14.64 -17.73 6.02
N SER A 156 14.82 -18.29 4.81
CA SER A 156 16.11 -18.37 4.16
C SER A 156 16.38 -17.10 3.34
N GLU A 157 17.64 -16.66 3.30
CA GLU A 157 18.07 -15.53 2.47
C GLU A 157 17.81 -15.79 0.98
N ARG A 158 18.00 -17.05 0.54
CA ARG A 158 17.75 -17.49 -0.83
C ARG A 158 16.29 -17.25 -1.25
N ASP A 159 15.34 -17.76 -0.47
CA ASP A 159 13.91 -17.67 -0.82
C ASP A 159 13.41 -16.23 -0.71
N PHE A 160 13.97 -15.45 0.22
CA PHE A 160 13.67 -14.03 0.33
C PHE A 160 14.15 -13.26 -0.89
N GLN A 161 15.35 -13.55 -1.38
CA GLN A 161 15.89 -12.96 -2.61
C GLN A 161 15.04 -13.34 -3.83
N GLU A 162 14.61 -14.60 -3.93
CA GLU A 162 13.71 -15.08 -4.99
C GLU A 162 12.37 -14.32 -4.98
N CYS A 163 11.80 -14.06 -3.79
CA CYS A 163 10.62 -13.21 -3.64
C CYS A 163 10.88 -11.74 -4.06
N CYS A 164 12.07 -11.19 -3.76
CA CYS A 164 12.43 -9.83 -4.16
C CYS A 164 12.50 -9.69 -5.68
N GLU A 165 13.12 -10.64 -6.37
CA GLU A 165 13.24 -10.68 -7.82
C GLU A 165 11.87 -10.81 -8.48
N MET A 166 11.02 -11.70 -7.94
CA MET A 166 9.65 -11.87 -8.40
C MET A 166 8.80 -10.61 -8.19
N PHE A 167 8.98 -9.91 -7.07
CA PHE A 167 8.32 -8.65 -6.80
C PHE A 167 8.70 -7.58 -7.83
N GLN A 168 10.00 -7.49 -8.14
CA GLN A 168 10.50 -6.57 -9.15
C GLN A 168 9.90 -6.86 -10.53
N ALA A 169 9.87 -8.13 -10.95
CA ALA A 169 9.26 -8.53 -12.23
C ALA A 169 7.75 -8.20 -12.28
N THR A 170 7.04 -8.42 -11.17
CA THR A 170 5.59 -8.17 -11.08
C THR A 170 5.24 -6.68 -11.13
N LEU A 171 6.07 -5.82 -10.53
CA LEU A 171 5.78 -4.40 -10.28
C LEU A 171 6.43 -3.45 -11.29
N ALA A 172 7.60 -3.77 -11.83
CA ALA A 172 8.33 -2.93 -12.78
C ALA A 172 7.48 -2.46 -13.98
N PRO A 173 6.61 -3.28 -14.59
CA PRO A 173 5.76 -2.83 -15.69
C PRO A 173 4.62 -1.89 -15.27
N LYS A 174 4.29 -1.84 -13.97
CA LYS A 174 3.01 -1.27 -13.47
C LYS A 174 3.16 0.08 -12.77
N VAL A 175 4.38 0.55 -12.50
CA VAL A 175 4.60 1.78 -11.72
C VAL A 175 5.59 2.70 -12.44
N ALA A 176 5.16 3.95 -12.66
CA ALA A 176 5.93 4.96 -13.41
C ALA A 176 7.14 5.54 -12.65
N ALA A 177 7.16 5.39 -11.33
CA ALA A 177 8.24 5.87 -10.46
C ALA A 177 8.57 4.77 -9.45
N LEU A 178 9.50 3.91 -9.81
CA LEU A 178 10.10 2.92 -8.92
C LEU A 178 11.55 3.32 -8.66
N PRO A 179 12.10 3.01 -7.48
CA PRO A 179 13.53 3.04 -7.26
C PRO A 179 14.18 2.04 -8.22
N ASP A 180 15.43 2.30 -8.60
CA ASP A 180 16.13 1.48 -9.60
C ASP A 180 16.27 0.00 -9.18
N ASN A 181 16.14 -0.29 -7.87
CA ASN A 181 16.11 -1.62 -7.31
C ASN A 181 14.90 -1.76 -6.38
N LEU A 182 13.96 -2.64 -6.73
CA LEU A 182 12.77 -2.90 -5.91
C LEU A 182 12.97 -3.94 -4.81
N SER A 183 14.03 -4.74 -4.89
CA SER A 183 14.46 -5.63 -3.80
C SER A 183 14.71 -4.83 -2.52
N VAL A 184 15.23 -3.60 -2.66
CA VAL A 184 15.42 -2.64 -1.57
C VAL A 184 14.10 -2.33 -0.83
N LEU A 185 12.95 -2.41 -1.51
CA LEU A 185 11.67 -2.19 -0.84
C LEU A 185 11.33 -3.37 0.08
N LEU A 186 11.40 -4.60 -0.42
CA LEU A 186 11.07 -5.79 0.38
C LEU A 186 12.08 -5.97 1.52
N GLU A 187 13.37 -5.87 1.23
CA GLU A 187 14.47 -5.85 2.20
C GLU A 187 14.29 -4.73 3.23
N GLY A 188 13.97 -3.53 2.76
CA GLY A 188 13.71 -2.37 3.60
C GLY A 188 12.60 -2.63 4.60
N PHE A 189 11.51 -3.27 4.19
CA PHE A 189 10.44 -3.65 5.12
C PHE A 189 10.90 -4.64 6.19
N GLY A 190 11.70 -5.65 5.83
CA GLY A 190 12.32 -6.54 6.81
C GLY A 190 13.20 -5.78 7.81
N HIS A 191 13.98 -4.81 7.34
CA HIS A 191 14.84 -3.99 8.19
C HIS A 191 14.04 -3.06 9.11
N TRP A 192 13.10 -2.30 8.54
CA TRP A 192 12.32 -1.26 9.23
C TRP A 192 11.34 -1.84 10.26
N PHE A 193 10.70 -2.97 9.95
CA PHE A 193 9.64 -3.53 10.78
C PHE A 193 10.05 -4.81 11.53
N GLY A 194 11.21 -5.40 11.21
CA GLY A 194 11.68 -6.65 11.83
C GLY A 194 10.61 -7.74 11.77
N ASP A 195 10.41 -8.43 12.88
CA ASP A 195 9.47 -9.56 13.02
C ASP A 195 7.99 -9.19 12.79
N SER A 196 7.67 -7.90 12.75
CA SER A 196 6.31 -7.44 12.41
C SER A 196 6.01 -7.61 10.93
N TYR A 197 7.03 -7.60 10.08
CA TYR A 197 6.90 -7.89 8.65
C TYR A 197 7.27 -9.35 8.38
N GLN A 198 6.36 -10.07 7.73
CA GLN A 198 6.55 -11.48 7.41
C GLN A 198 6.22 -11.73 5.93
N VAL A 199 6.91 -12.68 5.32
CA VAL A 199 6.67 -13.11 3.94
C VAL A 199 6.23 -14.57 3.94
N LEU A 200 5.13 -14.84 3.26
CA LEU A 200 4.62 -16.18 3.01
C LEU A 200 4.86 -16.51 1.53
N ALA A 201 5.70 -17.49 1.25
CA ALA A 201 5.89 -18.03 -0.09
C ALA A 201 4.87 -19.13 -0.37
N ALA A 202 4.56 -19.31 -1.65
CA ALA A 202 3.78 -20.41 -2.19
C ALA A 202 4.67 -21.18 -3.18
N GLN A 203 4.78 -22.49 -2.96
CA GLN A 203 5.67 -23.37 -3.71
C GLN A 203 4.87 -24.51 -4.36
N GLU A 204 5.14 -24.77 -5.62
CA GLU A 204 4.61 -25.90 -6.41
C GLU A 204 5.82 -26.59 -7.06
N ASP A 205 5.92 -27.92 -6.96
CA ASP A 205 7.01 -28.73 -7.53
C ASP A 205 8.45 -28.26 -7.18
N GLY A 206 8.64 -27.73 -5.96
CA GLY A 206 9.94 -27.26 -5.46
C GLY A 206 10.36 -25.88 -5.96
N GLN A 207 9.48 -25.15 -6.66
CA GLN A 207 9.71 -23.78 -7.12
C GLN A 207 8.75 -22.81 -6.42
N ILE A 208 9.24 -21.65 -5.98
CA ILE A 208 8.38 -20.57 -5.48
C ILE A 208 7.62 -19.97 -6.67
N VAL A 209 6.30 -20.15 -6.68
CA VAL A 209 5.40 -19.67 -7.73
C VAL A 209 4.74 -18.33 -7.39
N GLY A 210 4.75 -17.95 -6.12
CA GLY A 210 4.29 -16.64 -5.66
C GLY A 210 4.56 -16.39 -4.20
N PHE A 211 4.30 -15.16 -3.74
CA PHE A 211 4.42 -14.80 -2.34
C PHE A 211 3.47 -13.67 -1.95
N ILE A 212 3.21 -13.56 -0.65
CA ILE A 212 2.58 -12.39 -0.04
C ILE A 212 3.35 -11.94 1.19
N GLY A 213 3.76 -10.67 1.19
CA GLY A 213 4.30 -9.98 2.34
C GLY A 213 3.21 -9.28 3.12
N PHE A 214 3.19 -9.42 4.44
CA PHE A 214 2.23 -8.76 5.32
C PHE A 214 2.89 -8.17 6.57
N LEU A 215 2.26 -7.15 7.14
CA LEU A 215 2.77 -6.37 8.26
C LEU A 215 1.76 -6.34 9.39
N LYS A 216 2.21 -6.64 10.61
CA LYS A 216 1.47 -6.41 11.85
C LYS A 216 1.63 -4.94 12.25
N ASP A 217 0.55 -4.18 12.21
CA ASP A 217 0.52 -2.74 12.49
C ASP A 217 -0.55 -2.43 13.55
N GLY A 218 -0.16 -2.56 14.83
CA GLY A 218 -1.11 -2.46 15.95
C GLY A 218 -2.24 -3.47 15.79
N ASP A 219 -3.48 -3.00 15.83
CA ASP A 219 -4.68 -3.82 15.68
C ASP A 219 -5.04 -4.15 14.21
N VAL A 220 -4.16 -3.80 13.26
CA VAL A 220 -4.37 -4.01 11.82
C VAL A 220 -3.32 -4.97 11.26
N LEU A 221 -3.78 -6.03 10.58
CA LEU A 221 -2.92 -6.86 9.73
C LEU A 221 -2.99 -6.37 8.29
N ARG A 222 -1.85 -6.00 7.70
CA ARG A 222 -1.80 -5.38 6.36
C ARG A 222 -1.13 -6.29 5.35
N ALA A 223 -1.82 -6.65 4.27
CA ALA A 223 -1.18 -7.19 3.08
C ALA A 223 -0.44 -6.06 2.35
N MET A 224 0.88 -6.20 2.20
CA MET A 224 1.76 -5.16 1.68
C MET A 224 2.21 -5.47 0.25
N HIS A 225 2.76 -6.66 0.03
CA HIS A 225 3.45 -7.00 -1.20
C HIS A 225 2.92 -8.32 -1.75
N TYR A 226 2.70 -8.39 -3.06
CA TYR A 226 2.32 -9.60 -3.76
C TYR A 226 3.18 -9.71 -5.01
N GLY A 227 3.73 -10.90 -5.23
CA GLY A 227 4.39 -11.28 -6.48
C GLY A 227 3.98 -12.69 -6.86
N ALA A 228 3.96 -12.95 -8.17
CA ALA A 228 3.74 -14.27 -8.72
C ALA A 228 4.45 -14.41 -10.05
N LEU A 229 4.81 -15.64 -10.41
CA LEU A 229 5.23 -15.98 -11.77
C LEU A 229 4.05 -15.85 -12.73
N ASP A 230 4.33 -15.68 -14.02
CA ASP A 230 3.28 -15.60 -15.05
C ASP A 230 2.55 -16.96 -15.20
N GLU A 231 3.26 -18.06 -14.93
CA GLU A 231 2.76 -19.43 -14.96
C GLU A 231 2.10 -19.87 -13.65
N ALA A 232 1.99 -18.97 -12.67
CA ALA A 232 1.43 -19.29 -11.36
C ALA A 232 0.01 -19.88 -11.47
N PRO A 233 -0.34 -20.86 -10.63
CA PRO A 233 -1.62 -21.54 -10.71
C PRO A 233 -2.81 -20.59 -10.53
N ASP A 234 -3.84 -20.82 -11.35
CA ASP A 234 -5.11 -20.11 -11.25
C ASP A 234 -5.67 -20.14 -9.82
N GLY A 235 -5.84 -18.96 -9.22
CA GLY A 235 -6.35 -18.81 -7.87
C GLY A 235 -5.28 -18.60 -6.80
N LEU A 236 -3.98 -18.64 -7.12
CA LEU A 236 -2.88 -18.37 -6.18
C LEU A 236 -3.08 -17.04 -5.43
N TYR A 237 -3.48 -15.99 -6.15
CA TYR A 237 -3.82 -14.70 -5.56
C TYR A 237 -4.87 -14.82 -4.45
N SER A 238 -5.92 -15.62 -4.67
CA SER A 238 -6.97 -15.82 -3.68
C SER A 238 -6.48 -16.65 -2.50
N LEU A 239 -5.70 -17.70 -2.76
CA LEU A 239 -5.07 -18.52 -1.72
C LEU A 239 -4.27 -17.63 -0.76
N LEU A 240 -3.31 -16.88 -1.28
CA LEU A 240 -2.43 -16.02 -0.47
C LEU A 240 -3.19 -14.90 0.27
N MET A 241 -4.24 -14.34 -0.34
CA MET A 241 -5.09 -13.36 0.35
C MET A 241 -5.89 -13.99 1.50
N PHE A 242 -6.42 -15.20 1.31
CA PHE A 242 -7.10 -15.93 2.39
C PHE A 242 -6.14 -16.35 3.49
N GLU A 243 -4.90 -16.73 3.16
CA GLU A 243 -3.85 -16.99 4.15
C GLU A 243 -3.58 -15.77 5.06
N VAL A 244 -3.59 -14.55 4.51
CA VAL A 244 -3.49 -13.32 5.32
C VAL A 244 -4.76 -13.10 6.15
N ILE A 245 -5.95 -13.34 5.59
CA ILE A 245 -7.22 -13.21 6.33
C ILE A 245 -7.28 -14.19 7.51
N HIS A 246 -6.85 -15.44 7.30
CA HIS A 246 -6.82 -16.45 8.36
C HIS A 246 -5.92 -16.02 9.52
N ARG A 247 -4.71 -15.56 9.21
CA ARG A 247 -3.77 -15.02 10.21
C ARG A 247 -4.33 -13.80 10.93
N GLY A 248 -5.07 -12.96 10.21
CA GLY A 248 -5.78 -11.81 10.78
C GLY A 248 -6.81 -12.22 11.82
N ILE A 249 -7.64 -13.19 11.48
CA ILE A 249 -8.68 -13.74 12.36
C ILE A 249 -8.04 -14.44 13.56
N GLN A 250 -7.15 -15.40 13.31
CA GLN A 250 -6.46 -16.20 14.35
C GLN A 250 -5.60 -15.34 15.27
N GLY A 251 -5.02 -14.26 14.74
CA GLY A 251 -4.24 -13.30 15.52
C GLY A 251 -5.06 -12.27 16.27
N GLY A 252 -6.40 -12.29 16.16
CA GLY A 252 -7.28 -11.35 16.86
C GLY A 252 -7.17 -9.90 16.39
N PHE A 253 -6.66 -9.66 15.18
CA PHE A 253 -6.57 -8.31 14.64
C PHE A 253 -7.97 -7.75 14.41
N ALA A 254 -8.22 -6.49 14.76
CA ALA A 254 -9.50 -5.83 14.54
C ALA A 254 -9.79 -5.63 13.04
N GLU A 255 -8.74 -5.41 12.25
CA GLU A 255 -8.86 -5.18 10.81
C GLU A 255 -7.81 -5.92 10.00
N ILE A 256 -8.23 -6.36 8.82
CA ILE A 256 -7.34 -6.99 7.84
C ILE A 256 -7.39 -6.15 6.57
N ASN A 257 -6.36 -5.36 6.36
CA ASN A 257 -6.24 -4.48 5.21
C ASN A 257 -5.57 -5.21 4.05
N LEU A 258 -6.35 -5.53 3.02
CA LEU A 258 -5.87 -6.25 1.85
C LEU A 258 -5.18 -5.33 0.82
N GLY A 259 -5.00 -4.05 1.12
CA GLY A 259 -4.39 -3.06 0.22
C GLY A 259 -5.39 -2.46 -0.77
N ARG A 260 -4.87 -1.74 -1.79
CA ARG A 260 -5.68 -0.83 -2.63
C ARG A 260 -6.11 -1.36 -3.99
N THR A 261 -5.33 -2.28 -4.56
CA THR A 261 -5.56 -2.81 -5.91
C THR A 261 -6.62 -3.92 -5.90
N ALA A 262 -7.06 -4.36 -7.08
CA ALA A 262 -7.94 -5.52 -7.24
C ALA A 262 -9.24 -5.44 -6.38
N THR A 263 -9.84 -4.25 -6.36
CA THR A 263 -11.03 -3.90 -5.56
C THR A 263 -12.16 -4.93 -5.68
N GLU A 264 -12.51 -5.33 -6.90
CA GLU A 264 -13.64 -6.22 -7.13
C GLU A 264 -13.40 -7.61 -6.53
N ILE A 265 -12.24 -8.21 -6.76
CA ILE A 265 -11.94 -9.55 -6.24
C ILE A 265 -11.82 -9.53 -4.72
N LYS A 266 -11.20 -8.51 -4.12
CA LYS A 266 -11.11 -8.36 -2.66
C LYS A 266 -12.48 -8.18 -2.02
N SER A 267 -13.41 -7.50 -2.69
CA SER A 267 -14.79 -7.42 -2.20
C SER A 267 -15.49 -8.79 -2.17
N THR A 268 -15.04 -9.77 -2.96
CA THR A 268 -15.55 -11.15 -2.87
C THR A 268 -15.10 -11.90 -1.63
N TYR A 269 -14.04 -11.42 -0.96
CA TYR A 269 -13.55 -11.94 0.32
C TYR A 269 -14.21 -11.25 1.53
N GLY A 270 -15.09 -10.27 1.29
CA GLY A 270 -15.78 -9.54 2.33
C GLY A 270 -15.13 -8.21 2.71
N ALA A 271 -14.08 -7.81 1.98
CA ALA A 271 -13.47 -6.52 2.17
C ALA A 271 -14.41 -5.40 1.73
N LYS A 272 -14.57 -4.40 2.59
CA LYS A 272 -15.27 -3.15 2.30
C LYS A 272 -14.29 -2.12 1.76
N ALA A 273 -14.75 -1.31 0.82
CA ALA A 273 -13.97 -0.19 0.31
C ALA A 273 -13.97 0.95 1.32
N ARG A 274 -12.77 1.41 1.70
CA ARG A 274 -12.55 2.64 2.46
C ARG A 274 -11.86 3.66 1.58
N GLU A 275 -12.49 4.82 1.46
CA GLU A 275 -12.00 5.86 0.56
C GLU A 275 -10.69 6.46 1.08
N ASN A 276 -9.88 6.91 0.14
CA ASN A 276 -8.66 7.65 0.42
C ASN A 276 -8.36 8.57 -0.75
N TYR A 277 -7.60 9.62 -0.46
CA TYR A 277 -7.28 10.69 -1.37
C TYR A 277 -5.79 10.98 -1.29
N PHE A 278 -5.15 11.14 -2.45
CA PHE A 278 -3.84 11.77 -2.53
C PHE A 278 -4.06 13.28 -2.56
N SER A 279 -3.60 13.96 -1.53
CA SER A 279 -3.86 15.38 -1.28
C SER A 279 -2.58 16.17 -1.45
N PHE A 280 -2.64 17.16 -2.34
CA PHE A 280 -1.49 17.93 -2.78
C PHE A 280 -1.69 19.40 -2.43
N TYR A 281 -0.72 19.99 -1.76
CA TYR A 281 -0.67 21.43 -1.48
C TYR A 281 0.51 22.08 -2.19
N THR A 282 0.27 23.26 -2.76
CA THR A 282 1.35 24.07 -3.34
C THR A 282 1.00 25.54 -3.39
N ASN A 283 1.96 26.41 -3.10
CA ASN A 283 1.83 27.86 -3.34
C ASN A 283 2.34 28.29 -4.72
N LYS A 284 3.01 27.42 -5.47
CA LYS A 284 3.65 27.76 -6.75
C LYS A 284 2.61 27.84 -7.88
N PRO A 285 2.46 28.98 -8.58
CA PRO A 285 1.42 29.16 -9.61
C PRO A 285 1.44 28.11 -10.72
N VAL A 286 2.64 27.73 -11.19
CA VAL A 286 2.82 26.72 -12.25
C VAL A 286 2.30 25.36 -11.80
N ILE A 287 2.61 24.93 -10.58
CA ILE A 287 2.16 23.64 -10.03
C ILE A 287 0.64 23.66 -9.81
N LYS A 288 0.07 24.78 -9.33
CA LYS A 288 -1.40 24.95 -9.23
C LYS A 288 -2.07 24.75 -10.59
N MET A 289 -1.51 25.31 -11.66
CA MET A 289 -2.05 25.15 -13.01
C MET A 289 -2.03 23.67 -13.45
N ILE A 290 -0.91 22.96 -13.22
CA ILE A 290 -0.77 21.53 -13.51
C ILE A 290 -1.82 20.72 -12.72
N LEU A 291 -1.93 20.94 -11.41
CA LEU A 291 -2.89 20.21 -10.56
C LEU A 291 -4.34 20.50 -10.94
N LYS A 292 -4.69 21.74 -11.32
CA LYS A 292 -6.02 22.08 -11.85
C LYS A 292 -6.35 21.31 -13.12
N VAL A 293 -5.40 21.23 -14.06
CA VAL A 293 -5.58 20.48 -15.31
C VAL A 293 -5.70 18.98 -15.01
N ALA A 294 -4.84 18.44 -14.15
CA ALA A 294 -4.90 17.06 -13.70
C ALA A 294 -6.26 16.74 -13.05
N HIS A 295 -6.74 17.57 -12.13
CA HIS A 295 -8.02 17.39 -11.45
C HIS A 295 -9.21 17.35 -12.42
N LYS A 296 -9.18 18.19 -13.47
CA LYS A 296 -10.21 18.17 -14.52
C LYS A 296 -10.19 16.89 -15.36
N ARG A 297 -9.01 16.33 -15.63
CA ARG A 297 -8.83 15.13 -16.46
C ARG A 297 -8.92 13.82 -15.71
N TYR A 298 -8.57 13.82 -14.42
CA TYR A 298 -8.52 12.63 -13.60
C TYR A 298 -9.93 12.05 -13.44
N ARG A 299 -10.06 10.75 -13.74
CA ARG A 299 -11.29 9.98 -13.54
C ARG A 299 -10.89 8.73 -12.76
N PRO A 300 -11.37 8.58 -11.52
CA PRO A 300 -11.16 7.35 -10.76
C PRO A 300 -11.69 6.15 -11.53
N LYS A 301 -11.04 5.00 -11.38
CA LYS A 301 -11.52 3.76 -12.01
C LYS A 301 -12.86 3.37 -11.38
N SER A 302 -13.81 2.97 -12.21
CA SER A 302 -15.05 2.35 -11.72
C SER A 302 -14.77 0.90 -11.31
N TYR A 303 -15.50 0.42 -10.31
CA TYR A 303 -15.45 -0.96 -9.84
C TYR A 303 -16.81 -1.36 -9.28
N THR A 304 -17.09 -2.66 -9.30
CA THR A 304 -18.31 -3.23 -8.73
C THR A 304 -18.00 -3.98 -7.44
N LEU A 305 -18.49 -3.46 -6.31
CA LEU A 305 -18.37 -4.16 -5.03
C LEU A 305 -19.34 -5.33 -4.94
N ARG A 306 -18.89 -6.41 -4.31
CA ARG A 306 -19.68 -7.61 -4.04
C ARG A 306 -20.02 -7.69 -2.56
N SER A 307 -21.14 -8.34 -2.24
CA SER A 307 -21.59 -8.56 -0.85
C SER A 307 -21.61 -10.06 -0.57
N PRO A 308 -20.49 -10.62 -0.10
CA PRO A 308 -20.31 -12.06 -0.11
C PRO A 308 -20.91 -12.77 1.10
N PHE A 309 -21.15 -12.03 2.19
CA PHE A 309 -21.77 -12.56 3.39
C PHE A 309 -23.30 -12.63 3.29
N LYS A 310 -23.88 -13.56 4.05
CA LYS A 310 -25.34 -13.66 4.25
C LYS A 310 -25.84 -12.38 4.93
N ALA A 311 -27.09 -12.02 4.66
CA ALA A 311 -27.76 -11.02 5.49
C ALA A 311 -27.80 -11.56 6.91
N THR A 312 -27.53 -10.68 7.87
CA THR A 312 -27.65 -10.99 9.30
C THR A 312 -29.13 -10.95 9.67
#